data_AF-A0A6I7Q8F3-F1
#
_entry.id   AF-A0A6I7Q8F3-F1
#
_cell.length_a   1.000
_cell.length_b   1.000
_cell.length_c   1.000
_cell.angle_alpha   90.00
_cell.angle_beta   90.00
_cell.angle_gamma   90.00
#
_symmetry.space_group_name_H-M   'P 1'
#
loop_
_entity.id
_entity.type
_entity.pdbx_description
1 polymer ?
#
loop_
_entity_poly.entity_id
_entity_poly.type
_entity_poly.pdbx_seq_one_letter_code
_entity_poly.pdbx_strand_id
1 'polypeptide(L)' 'MAEQQIPKPKNPEDDWKVWLVLNPATWLMPILLAVLVIALGVHTMVFSNPAFSW' A
#
# COMPACT_ATOMS: atom_id res chain seq x y z
N MET A 1 -13.88 -18.37 -31.40
CA MET A 1 -12.98 -18.19 -30.23
C MET A 1 -13.71 -18.77 -29.03
N ALA A 2 -13.09 -19.66 -28.25
CA ALA A 2 -13.68 -20.11 -26.99
C ALA A 2 -13.48 -19.00 -25.94
N GLU A 3 -14.55 -18.64 -25.22
CA GLU A 3 -14.48 -17.67 -24.12
C GLU A 3 -13.69 -18.29 -22.95
N GLN A 4 -12.66 -17.61 -22.44
CA GLN A 4 -12.02 -18.01 -21.18
C GLN A 4 -12.85 -17.51 -20.00
N GLN A 5 -13.31 -18.42 -19.15
CA GLN A 5 -13.95 -18.07 -17.88
C GLN A 5 -12.89 -17.81 -16.81
N ILE A 6 -12.79 -16.56 -16.35
CA ILE A 6 -11.90 -16.16 -15.25
C ILE A 6 -12.71 -16.16 -13.95
N PRO A 7 -12.33 -16.93 -12.92
CA PRO A 7 -13.05 -16.94 -11.65
C PRO A 7 -12.94 -15.57 -10.95
N LYS A 8 -14.02 -15.17 -10.27
CA LYS A 8 -14.03 -13.95 -9.46
C LYS A 8 -13.08 -14.13 -8.26
N PRO A 9 -12.17 -13.18 -7.98
CA PRO A 9 -11.27 -13.28 -6.83
C PRO A 9 -12.04 -13.20 -5.50
N LYS A 10 -11.54 -13.89 -4.47
CA LYS A 10 -12.07 -13.87 -3.12
C LYS A 10 -11.05 -13.22 -2.19
N ASN A 11 -11.35 -12.02 -1.71
CA ASN A 11 -10.45 -11.24 -0.87
C ASN A 11 -10.94 -11.34 0.59
N PRO A 12 -10.02 -11.49 1.57
CA PRO A 12 -8.57 -11.33 1.44
C PRO A 12 -7.79 -12.60 1.06
N GLU A 13 -8.44 -13.75 0.85
CA GLU A 13 -7.74 -15.02 0.62
C GLU A 13 -6.83 -15.01 -0.62
N ASP A 14 -7.18 -14.22 -1.63
CA ASP A 14 -6.43 -14.06 -2.87
C ASP A 14 -5.47 -12.86 -2.88
N ASP A 15 -5.41 -12.04 -1.83
CA ASP A 15 -4.63 -10.78 -1.84
C ASP A 15 -3.11 -11.02 -1.95
N TRP A 16 -2.61 -12.16 -1.46
CA TRP A 16 -1.20 -12.55 -1.63
C TRP A 16 -0.78 -12.61 -3.10
N LYS A 17 -1.73 -12.79 -4.03
CA LYS A 17 -1.48 -12.81 -5.48
C LYS A 17 -1.02 -11.45 -6.01
N VAL A 18 -1.11 -10.37 -5.24
CA VAL A 18 -0.53 -9.07 -5.61
C VAL A 18 0.96 -9.18 -5.93
N TRP A 19 1.69 -10.08 -5.25
CA TRP A 19 3.12 -10.30 -5.45
C TRP A 19 3.45 -11.09 -6.73
N LEU A 20 2.45 -11.66 -7.41
CA LEU A 20 2.60 -12.24 -8.74
C LEU A 20 2.66 -11.16 -9.84
N VAL A 21 2.24 -9.93 -9.50
CA VAL A 21 2.23 -8.77 -10.41
C VAL A 21 3.30 -7.76 -10.00
N LEU A 22 3.36 -7.43 -8.71
CA LEU A 22 4.35 -6.52 -8.15
C LEU A 22 5.51 -7.32 -7.55
N ASN A 23 6.72 -7.18 -8.11
CA ASN A 23 7.90 -7.79 -7.51
C ASN A 23 8.20 -7.14 -6.14
N PRO A 24 8.12 -7.87 -5.02
CA PRO A 24 8.40 -7.31 -3.69
C PRO A 24 9.85 -6.81 -3.57
N ALA A 25 10.82 -7.43 -4.25
CA ALA A 25 12.21 -6.99 -4.21
C ALA A 25 12.42 -5.60 -4.84
N THR A 26 11.54 -5.19 -5.75
CA THR A 26 11.59 -3.87 -6.39
C THR A 26 10.68 -2.87 -5.69
N TRP A 27 9.49 -3.30 -5.25
CA TRP A 27 8.42 -2.39 -4.82
C TRP A 27 8.21 -2.29 -3.31
N LEU A 28 8.72 -3.21 -2.50
CA LEU A 28 8.55 -3.14 -1.05
C LEU A 28 9.16 -1.86 -0.47
N MET A 29 10.41 -1.57 -0.82
CA MET A 29 11.10 -0.36 -0.33
C MET A 29 10.40 0.93 -0.79
N PRO A 30 10.02 1.11 -2.07
CA PRO A 30 9.19 2.24 -2.50
C PRO A 30 7.89 2.41 -1.72
N ILE A 31 7.15 1.33 -1.46
CA ILE A 31 5.89 1.38 -0.69
C ILE A 31 6.16 1.86 0.73
N LEU A 32 7.18 1.30 1.40
CA LEU A 32 7.55 1.71 2.76
C LEU A 32 8.02 3.17 2.81
N LEU A 33 8.77 3.64 1.81
CA LEU A 33 9.17 5.03 1.70
C LEU A 33 7.97 5.96 1.46
N ALA A 34 7.01 5.56 0.64
CA ALA A 34 5.78 6.33 0.43
C ALA A 34 4.98 6.45 1.74
N VAL A 35 4.83 5.36 2.49
CA VAL A 35 4.16 5.37 3.79
C VAL A 35 4.95 6.22 4.80
N LEU A 36 6.28 6.17 4.78
CA LEU A 36 7.12 7.04 5.61
C LEU A 36 6.91 8.52 5.28
N VAL A 37 6.87 8.89 4.00
CA VAL A 37 6.60 10.28 3.57
C VAL A 37 5.24 10.74 4.06
N ILE A 38 4.21 9.89 3.95
CA ILE A 38 2.87 10.20 4.48
C ILE A 38 2.94 10.38 6.00
N ALA A 39 3.62 9.47 6.72
CA ALA A 39 3.76 9.56 8.17
C ALA A 39 4.43 10.87 8.58
N LEU A 40 5.55 11.24 7.96
CA LEU A 40 6.24 12.51 8.21
C LEU A 40 5.33 13.72 7.88
N GLY A 41 4.61 13.67 6.76
CA GLY A 41 3.65 14.70 6.38
C GLY A 41 2.55 14.90 7.42
N VAL A 42 1.93 13.82 7.88
CA VAL A 42 0.90 13.90 8.93
C VAL A 42 1.50 14.42 10.24
N HIS A 43 2.66 13.91 10.67
CA HIS A 43 3.29 14.37 11.91
C HIS A 43 3.64 15.85 11.84
N THR A 44 4.25 16.33 10.75
CA THR A 44 4.58 17.75 10.59
C THR A 44 3.34 18.64 10.64
N MET A 45 2.24 18.23 9.99
CA MET A 45 0.97 18.97 10.05
C MET A 45 0.37 18.98 11.46
N VAL A 46 0.30 17.83 12.12
CA VAL A 46 -0.28 17.72 13.47
C VAL A 46 0.58 18.45 14.50
N PHE A 47 1.90 18.28 14.44
CA PHE A 47 2.85 18.92 15.35
C PHE A 47 2.89 20.45 15.21
N SER A 48 2.47 20.98 14.06
CA SER A 48 2.29 22.43 13.86
C SER A 48 1.12 23.02 14.67
N ASN A 49 0.22 22.18 15.17
CA ASN A 49 -0.85 22.59 16.06
C ASN A 49 -0.36 22.58 17.52
N PRO A 50 -0.38 23.72 18.23
CA PRO A 50 0.08 23.79 19.63
C PRO A 50 -0.63 22.82 20.59
N ALA A 51 -1.85 22.36 20.26
CA ALA A 51 -2.56 21.36 21.06
C ALA A 51 -1.94 19.96 20.98
N PHE A 52 -1.14 19.68 19.95
CA PHE A 52 -0.59 18.37 19.61
C PHE A 52 0.92 18.41 19.29
N SER A 53 1.64 19.41 19.79
CA SER A 53 3.08 19.59 19.53
C SER A 53 3.98 18.79 20.48
N TRP A 54 3.54 17.59 20.87
CA TRP A 54 4.25 16.66 21.74
C TRP A 54 4.50 15.34 21.02
#